data_AF-A0A950VSM7-F1
#
_entry.id   AF-A0A950VSM7-F1
#
_cell.length_a   1.000
_cell.length_b   1.000
_cell.length_c   1.000
_cell.angle_alpha   90.00
_cell.angle_beta   90.00
_cell.angle_gamma   90.00
#
_symmetry.space_group_name_H-M   'P 1'
#
loop_
_entity.id
_entity.type
_entity.pdbx_description
1 polymer ?
#
loop_
_entity_poly.entity_id
_entity_poly.type
_entity_poly.pdbx_seq_one_letter_code
_entity_poly.pdbx_strand_id
1 'polypeptide(L)'
;MTTQQFARLFMFPTMYHCAAGYGPDQFDVANPLVHWVELGQAPDKIVATETSNGQPSGSVVRTRPVFAYPEQAAYTGSGSIDDAANFVGVMPSPLPADDIKWLGQNLFQAHEQ
;
A
#
# COMPACT_ATOMS: atom_id res chain seq x y z
N MET A 1 16.32 -10.91 11.85
CA MET A 1 16.01 -9.97 10.76
C MET A 1 14.51 -9.98 10.59
N THR A 2 13.87 -8.81 10.61
CA THR A 2 12.40 -8.69 10.43
C THR A 2 12.09 -8.58 8.95
N THR A 3 11.00 -9.18 8.47
CA THR A 3 10.60 -9.19 7.03
C THR A 3 10.66 -7.80 6.37
N GLN A 4 10.24 -6.77 7.09
CA GLN A 4 10.22 -5.37 6.65
C GLN A 4 11.58 -4.78 6.22
N GLN A 5 12.69 -5.45 6.59
CA GLN A 5 14.05 -5.03 6.20
C GLN A 5 14.38 -5.37 4.74
N PHE A 6 13.68 -6.32 4.13
CA PHE A 6 13.94 -6.77 2.76
C PHE A 6 12.69 -6.91 1.89
N ALA A 7 11.50 -6.94 2.49
CA ALA A 7 10.23 -7.02 1.78
C ALA A 7 9.16 -6.16 2.47
N ARG A 8 8.48 -5.32 1.69
CA ARG A 8 7.38 -4.44 2.12
C ARG A 8 6.19 -4.65 1.19
N LEU A 9 4.99 -4.79 1.77
CA LEU A 9 3.73 -4.88 1.04
C LEU A 9 3.04 -3.52 1.04
N PHE A 10 2.58 -3.06 -0.13
CA PHE A 10 1.77 -1.85 -0.28
C PHE A 10 0.42 -2.24 -0.87
N MET A 11 -0.66 -2.05 -0.11
CA MET A 11 -2.02 -2.38 -0.54
C MET A 11 -2.71 -1.12 -1.05
N PHE A 12 -2.88 -1.02 -2.37
CA PHE A 12 -3.55 0.10 -3.02
C PHE A 12 -5.07 -0.10 -2.96
N PRO A 13 -5.80 0.61 -2.07
CA PRO A 13 -7.24 0.44 -1.98
C PRO A 13 -7.90 0.94 -3.27
N THR A 14 -9.05 0.36 -3.62
CA THR A 14 -9.88 0.73 -4.79
C THR A 14 -9.29 0.46 -6.17
N MET A 15 -8.01 0.12 -6.26
CA MET A 15 -7.37 -0.32 -7.49
C MET A 15 -7.88 -1.73 -7.86
N TYR A 16 -8.13 -1.97 -9.15
CA TYR A 16 -8.43 -3.30 -9.65
C TYR A 16 -7.15 -4.13 -9.84
N HIS A 17 -7.21 -5.17 -10.66
CA HIS A 17 -6.04 -5.96 -11.03
C HIS A 17 -5.05 -5.09 -11.82
N CYS A 18 -4.00 -4.64 -11.13
CA CYS A 18 -2.87 -3.85 -11.61
C CYS A 18 -3.13 -2.38 -11.97
N ALA A 19 -4.30 -2.02 -12.48
CA ALA A 19 -4.62 -0.64 -12.89
C ALA A 19 -6.13 -0.38 -12.86
N ALA A 20 -6.52 0.88 -13.08
CA ALA A 20 -7.89 1.37 -12.95
C ALA A 20 -8.50 1.13 -11.57
N GLY A 21 -9.73 1.57 -11.39
CA GLY A 21 -10.43 1.47 -10.11
C GLY A 21 -11.35 2.65 -9.87
N TYR A 22 -11.69 2.85 -8.60
CA TYR A 22 -12.49 3.98 -8.13
C TYR A 22 -11.67 5.08 -7.46
N GLY A 23 -10.35 5.07 -7.64
CA GLY A 23 -9.44 6.00 -7.00
C GLY A 23 -8.05 5.97 -7.63
N PRO A 24 -7.05 6.57 -6.95
CA PRO A 24 -5.69 6.69 -7.47
C PRO A 24 -5.06 5.34 -7.85
N ASP A 25 -4.72 5.18 -9.13
CA ASP A 25 -4.19 3.95 -9.73
C ASP A 25 -2.84 4.13 -10.42
N GLN A 26 -2.31 5.36 -10.50
CA GLN A 26 -1.00 5.65 -11.09
C GLN A 26 0.06 5.84 -10.00
N PHE A 27 1.16 5.12 -10.09
CA PHE A 27 2.24 5.15 -9.09
C PHE A 27 3.57 4.69 -9.68
N ASP A 28 4.68 5.07 -9.02
CA ASP A 28 6.03 4.61 -9.34
C ASP A 28 6.55 3.73 -8.20
N VAL A 29 6.78 2.45 -8.50
CA VAL A 29 7.42 1.47 -7.59
C VAL A 29 8.87 1.19 -7.97
N ALA A 30 9.29 1.55 -9.19
CA ALA A 30 10.60 1.22 -9.73
C ALA A 30 11.68 2.09 -9.09
N ASN A 31 11.46 3.41 -9.02
CA ASN A 31 12.45 4.31 -8.43
C ASN A 31 12.66 4.06 -6.92
N PRO A 32 11.60 3.88 -6.10
CA PRO A 32 11.78 3.47 -4.70
C PRO A 32 12.51 2.12 -4.54
N LEU A 33 12.31 1.17 -5.45
CA LEU A 33 13.02 -0.10 -5.42
C LEU A 33 14.52 0.07 -5.71
N VAL A 34 14.87 0.85 -6.73
CA VAL A 34 16.27 1.19 -7.05
C VAL A 34 16.94 1.87 -5.85
N HIS A 35 16.29 2.86 -5.26
CA HIS A 35 16.82 3.55 -4.07
C HIS A 35 16.99 2.60 -2.88
N TRP A 36 16.08 1.64 -2.69
CA TRP A 36 16.23 0.65 -1.62
C TRP A 36 17.45 -0.25 -1.87
N VAL A 37 17.59 -0.78 -3.09
CA VAL A 37 18.68 -1.70 -3.43
C VAL A 37 20.04 -1.01 -3.43
N GLU A 38 20.14 0.18 -4.01
CA GLU A 38 21.42 0.85 -4.26
C GLU A 38 21.85 1.77 -3.13
N LEU A 39 20.88 2.37 -2.41
CA LEU A 39 21.15 3.39 -1.38
C LEU A 39 20.72 2.93 0.03
N GLY A 40 20.14 1.74 0.16
CA GLY A 40 19.59 1.26 1.43
C GLY A 40 18.36 2.03 1.91
N GLN A 41 17.70 2.79 1.04
CA GLN A 41 16.56 3.65 1.38
C GLN A 41 15.24 2.94 1.10
N ALA A 42 14.76 2.17 2.07
CA ALA A 42 13.49 1.48 1.96
C ALA A 42 12.31 2.47 1.98
N PRO A 43 11.30 2.34 1.08
CA PRO A 43 10.17 3.25 1.06
C PRO A 43 9.19 2.97 2.20
N ASP A 44 8.86 3.97 3.01
CA ASP A 44 7.79 3.85 4.03
C ASP A 44 6.39 4.08 3.43
N LYS A 45 6.33 4.75 2.28
CA LYS A 45 5.09 4.99 1.52
C LYS A 45 5.34 5.13 0.03
N ILE A 46 4.30 4.89 -0.77
CA ILE A 46 4.23 5.17 -2.20
C ILE A 46 3.03 6.09 -2.43
N VAL A 47 3.19 7.16 -3.22
CA VAL A 47 2.07 8.06 -3.53
C VAL A 47 1.40 7.59 -4.82
N ALA A 48 0.12 7.27 -4.72
CA ALA A 48 -0.75 6.99 -5.86
C ALA A 48 -1.46 8.27 -6.32
N THR A 49 -1.68 8.39 -7.62
CA THR A 49 -2.27 9.55 -8.28
C THR A 49 -3.50 9.14 -9.08
N GLU A 50 -4.55 9.95 -9.00
CA GLU A 50 -5.74 9.90 -9.86
C GLU A 50 -5.71 11.10 -10.79
N THR A 51 -6.00 10.89 -12.07
CA THR A 51 -6.06 11.96 -13.07
C THR A 51 -7.46 12.10 -13.65
N SER A 52 -7.79 13.30 -14.14
CA SER A 52 -9.13 13.69 -14.58
C SER A 52 -9.74 12.82 -15.69
N ASN A 53 -8.91 12.10 -16.43
CA ASN A 53 -9.31 11.22 -17.53
C ASN A 53 -8.81 9.77 -17.34
N GLY A 54 -8.28 9.43 -16.16
CA GLY A 54 -7.69 8.12 -15.88
C GLY A 54 -6.45 7.78 -16.74
N GLN A 55 -5.83 8.77 -17.39
CA GLN A 55 -4.62 8.59 -18.18
C GLN A 55 -3.44 9.35 -17.55
N PRO A 56 -2.19 8.90 -17.70
CA PRO A 56 -1.03 9.59 -17.14
C PRO A 56 -0.84 11.02 -17.63
N SER A 57 -1.42 11.36 -18.79
CA SER A 57 -1.40 12.71 -19.36
C SER A 57 -2.48 13.65 -18.82
N GLY A 58 -3.43 13.14 -18.03
CA GLY A 58 -4.48 13.94 -17.43
C GLY A 58 -3.98 14.83 -16.29
N SER A 59 -4.74 15.88 -15.96
CA SER A 59 -4.44 16.68 -14.77
C SER A 59 -4.71 15.86 -13.51
N VAL A 60 -3.82 15.96 -12.52
CA VAL A 60 -3.98 15.35 -11.21
C VAL A 60 -5.23 15.92 -10.52
N VAL A 61 -6.13 15.04 -10.09
CA VAL A 61 -7.35 15.40 -9.35
C VAL A 61 -7.30 14.95 -7.89
N ARG A 62 -6.51 13.91 -7.59
CA ARG A 62 -6.32 13.40 -6.23
C ARG A 62 -5.01 12.66 -6.10
N THR A 63 -4.40 12.74 -4.92
CA THR A 63 -3.27 11.90 -4.51
C THR A 63 -3.56 11.19 -3.18
N ARG A 64 -3.02 9.98 -3.02
CA ARG A 64 -3.14 9.18 -1.80
C ARG A 64 -1.80 8.53 -1.45
N PRO A 65 -1.28 8.67 -0.22
CA PRO A 65 -0.17 7.87 0.21
C PRO A 65 -0.66 6.46 0.56
N VAL A 66 0.06 5.46 0.08
CA VAL A 66 -0.09 4.06 0.46
C VAL A 66 1.11 3.71 1.32
N PHE A 67 0.87 3.43 2.58
CA PHE A 67 1.92 3.11 3.55
C PHE A 67 2.26 1.62 3.50
N ALA A 68 3.47 1.27 3.97
CA ALA A 68 3.87 -0.13 4.11
C ALA A 68 2.96 -0.85 5.11
N TYR A 69 2.45 -2.02 4.73
CA TYR A 69 1.59 -2.84 5.57
C TYR A 69 2.25 -3.14 6.94
N PRO A 70 1.51 -3.05 8.06
CA PRO A 70 0.05 -2.91 8.17
C PRO A 70 -0.50 -1.49 8.28
N GLU A 71 0.32 -0.46 8.10
CA GLU A 71 -0.14 0.92 8.23
C GLU A 71 -1.20 1.29 7.18
N GLN A 72 -2.12 2.16 7.60
CA GLN A 72 -3.16 2.73 6.76
C GLN A 72 -3.05 4.25 6.73
N ALA A 73 -3.50 4.87 5.65
CA ALA A 73 -3.55 6.33 5.55
C ALA A 73 -4.72 6.87 6.39
N ALA A 74 -4.42 7.68 7.40
CA ALA A 74 -5.40 8.45 8.17
C ALA A 74 -5.33 9.93 7.82
N TYR A 75 -6.48 10.54 7.54
CA TYR A 75 -6.57 11.98 7.30
C TYR A 75 -6.23 12.74 8.58
N THR A 76 -5.43 13.79 8.45
CA THR A 76 -4.96 14.62 9.57
C THR A 76 -6.05 15.47 10.21
N GLY A 77 -7.22 15.59 9.57
CA GLY A 77 -8.34 16.41 10.03
C GLY A 77 -8.37 17.83 9.45
N SER A 78 -7.33 18.22 8.70
CA SER A 78 -7.23 19.54 8.07
C SER A 78 -6.58 19.47 6.68
N GLY A 79 -6.89 20.45 5.83
CA GLY A 79 -6.39 20.52 4.45
C GLY A 79 -7.37 19.91 3.45
N SER A 80 -6.92 19.77 2.20
CA SER A 80 -7.72 19.09 1.18
C SER A 80 -7.63 17.59 1.38
N ILE A 81 -8.77 16.90 1.36
CA ILE A 81 -8.77 15.44 1.29
C ILE A 81 -8.23 14.97 -0.05
N ASP A 82 -8.04 15.77 -1.08
CA ASP A 82 -7.48 15.30 -2.36
C ASP A 82 -5.94 15.36 -2.41
N ASP A 83 -5.29 15.80 -1.33
CA ASP A 83 -3.85 15.96 -1.24
C ASP A 83 -3.23 14.95 -0.26
N ALA A 84 -2.28 14.16 -0.76
CA ALA A 84 -1.56 13.15 0.01
C ALA A 84 -0.77 13.71 1.20
N ALA A 85 -0.42 14.99 1.19
CA ALA A 85 0.28 15.64 2.30
C ALA A 85 -0.58 15.71 3.57
N ASN A 86 -1.92 15.64 3.44
CA ASN A 86 -2.84 15.74 4.56
C ASN A 86 -3.18 14.38 5.20
N PHE A 87 -2.36 13.35 4.94
CA PHE A 87 -2.51 12.00 5.49
C PHE A 87 -1.24 11.51 6.18
N VAL A 88 -1.42 10.75 7.26
CA VAL A 88 -0.34 10.11 8.03
C VAL A 88 -0.56 8.60 8.09
N GLY A 89 0.54 7.85 8.21
CA GLY A 89 0.50 6.40 8.42
C GLY A 89 0.11 6.11 9.86
N VAL A 90 -0.91 5.26 10.04
CA VAL A 90 -1.33 4.81 11.37
C VAL A 90 -1.42 3.29 11.39
N MET A 91 -0.97 2.70 12.50
CA MET A 91 -1.18 1.29 12.77
C MET A 91 -2.65 1.06 13.11
N PRO A 92 -3.37 0.22 12.36
CA PRO A 92 -4.75 -0.13 12.68
C PRO A 92 -4.82 -0.86 14.04
N SER A 93 -5.87 -0.58 14.81
CA SER A 93 -6.18 -1.26 16.07
C SER A 93 -7.65 -1.68 16.07
N PRO A 94 -7.97 -2.99 16.08
CA PRO A 94 -7.03 -4.12 16.10
C PRO A 94 -6.25 -4.27 14.78
N LEU A 95 -5.13 -5.00 14.82
CA LEU A 95 -4.45 -5.43 13.60
C LEU A 95 -5.40 -6.31 12.75
N PRO A 96 -5.34 -6.23 11.42
CA PRO A 96 -6.12 -7.11 10.56
C PRO A 96 -5.80 -8.58 10.84
N ALA A 97 -6.83 -9.43 10.86
CA ALA A 97 -6.65 -10.88 10.79
C ALA A 97 -6.25 -11.24 9.36
N ASP A 98 -4.94 -11.22 9.09
CA ASP A 98 -4.32 -11.52 7.80
C ASP A 98 -3.83 -12.98 7.68
N ASP A 99 -4.14 -13.80 8.70
CA ASP A 99 -3.87 -15.24 8.71
C ASP A 99 -4.94 -16.00 7.91
N ILE A 100 -4.87 -15.90 6.58
CA ILE A 100 -5.79 -16.64 5.70
C ILE A 100 -5.66 -18.14 5.96
N LYS A 101 -6.73 -18.71 6.54
CA LYS A 101 -6.86 -20.15 6.79
C LYS A 101 -7.07 -20.89 5.48
N TRP A 102 -5.99 -21.30 4.82
CA TRP A 102 -6.04 -22.04 3.56
C TRP A 102 -6.04 -23.56 3.80
N LEU A 103 -6.59 -24.34 2.86
CA LEU A 103 -6.80 -25.79 3.01
C LEU A 103 -5.55 -26.57 3.44
N GLY A 104 -4.36 -26.10 3.07
CA GLY A 104 -3.11 -26.79 3.41
C GLY A 104 -2.42 -26.34 4.69
N GLN A 105 -3.01 -25.39 5.43
CA GLN A 105 -2.42 -24.88 6.68
C GLN A 105 -2.16 -25.96 7.75
N ASN A 106 -2.90 -27.07 7.70
CA ASN A 106 -2.80 -28.18 8.65
C ASN A 106 -2.18 -29.44 8.02
N LEU A 107 -1.60 -29.37 6.81
CA LEU A 107 -1.02 -30.54 6.14
C LEU A 107 0.13 -31.20 6.90
N PHE A 108 0.75 -30.46 7.82
CA PHE A 108 1.83 -30.96 8.69
C PHE A 108 1.38 -31.24 10.13
N GLN A 109 0.09 -31.06 10.44
CA GLN A 109 -0.44 -31.50 11.73
C GLN A 109 -0.71 -32.99 11.64
N ALA A 110 -0.20 -33.76 12.61
CA ALA A 110 -0.52 -35.15 12.75
C ALA A 110 -2.02 -35.28 13.02
N HIS A 111 -2.78 -35.79 12.05
CA HIS A 111 -4.15 -36.23 12.30
C HIS A 111 -4.08 -37.57 13.04
N GLU A 112 -4.35 -37.56 14.34
CA GLU A 112 -4.75 -38.78 15.04
C GLU A 112 -6.19 -39.12 14.59
N GLN A 113 -6.38 -40.36 14.13
CA GLN A 113 -7.69 -40.90 13.75
C GLN A 113 -8.45 -41.39 14.98
#